data_AF-T1B6U1-F1
#
_entry.id   AF-T1B6U1-F1
#
_cell.length_a   1.000
_cell.length_b   1.000
_cell.length_c   1.000
_cell.angle_alpha   90.00
_cell.angle_beta   90.00
_cell.angle_gamma   90.00
#
_symmetry.space_group_name_H-M   'P 1'
#
loop_
_entity.id
_entity.type
_entity.pdbx_description
1 polymer ?
#
loop_
_entity_poly.entity_id
_entity_poly.type
_entity_poly.pdbx_seq_one_letter_code
_entity_poly.pdbx_strand_id
1 'polypeptide(L)'
;PFVYSSDDVAALMDEVPRIIPTPIRAATFRTMIGLLVATGMRVGEVIRLGISDIDWSDGVLVVRSSKFKKSREVPLDPSVVEALGLYAELRDQCVSRSRGSTFFVSTIGTPVIYSDFGLFFRRLLVASGVGACSPRRPRIHDFRHSFAVHTLVAWYRTGEDVGALLPRLSTYMG
;
A
#
# COMPACT_ATOMS: atom_id res chain seq x y z
N PRO A 1 8.14 -15.89 -5.77
CA PRO A 1 7.36 -14.90 -5.00
C PRO A 1 5.91 -15.39 -4.96
N PHE A 2 5.14 -15.02 -3.94
CA PHE A 2 3.69 -15.23 -3.98
C PHE A 2 3.08 -14.17 -4.91
N VAL A 3 2.05 -14.51 -5.69
CA VAL A 3 1.30 -13.56 -6.52
C VAL A 3 -0.11 -13.51 -5.94
N TYR A 4 -0.48 -12.40 -5.31
CA TYR A 4 -1.79 -12.21 -4.70
C TYR A 4 -2.83 -12.02 -5.80
N SER A 5 -3.90 -12.80 -5.76
CA SER A 5 -5.11 -12.54 -6.54
C SER A 5 -5.95 -11.41 -5.92
N SER A 6 -6.96 -10.93 -6.64
CA SER A 6 -7.93 -9.98 -6.10
C SER A 6 -8.68 -10.55 -4.89
N ASP A 7 -8.99 -11.85 -4.91
CA ASP A 7 -9.67 -12.54 -3.81
C ASP A 7 -8.77 -12.63 -2.57
N ASP A 8 -7.47 -12.90 -2.75
CA ASP A 8 -6.51 -12.87 -1.64
C ASP A 8 -6.45 -11.49 -0.99
N VAL A 9 -6.43 -10.43 -1.79
CA VAL A 9 -6.41 -9.05 -1.28
C VAL A 9 -7.70 -8.71 -0.53
N ALA A 10 -8.86 -9.07 -1.10
CA ALA A 10 -10.16 -8.87 -0.45
C ALA A 10 -10.22 -9.59 0.91
N ALA A 11 -9.84 -10.88 0.94
CA ALA A 11 -9.78 -11.66 2.17
C ALA A 11 -8.85 -11.03 3.23
N LEU A 12 -7.70 -10.49 2.83
CA LEU A 12 -6.82 -9.77 3.75
C LEU A 12 -7.46 -8.48 4.27
N MET A 13 -8.11 -7.69 3.41
CA MET A 13 -8.71 -6.41 3.80
C MET A 13 -9.94 -6.59 4.71
N ASP A 14 -10.70 -7.67 4.53
CA ASP A 14 -11.88 -7.99 5.33
C ASP A 14 -11.54 -8.51 6.73
N GLU A 15 -10.36 -9.12 6.90
CA GLU A 15 -9.87 -9.59 8.20
C GLU A 15 -9.27 -8.48 9.08
N VAL A 16 -8.83 -7.36 8.49
CA VAL A 16 -8.22 -6.24 9.25
C VAL A 16 -9.09 -5.77 10.44
N PRO A 17 -10.38 -5.42 10.26
CA PRO A 17 -11.20 -4.95 11.39
C PRO A 17 -11.50 -6.04 12.43
N ARG A 18 -11.36 -7.32 12.10
CA ARG A 18 -11.55 -8.44 13.04
C ARG A 18 -10.35 -8.62 13.97
N ILE A 19 -9.15 -8.35 13.48
CA ILE A 19 -7.90 -8.47 14.24
C ILE A 19 -7.59 -7.19 15.03
N ILE A 20 -7.96 -6.02 14.49
CA ILE A 20 -7.64 -4.73 15.10
C ILE A 20 -8.93 -4.07 15.61
N PRO A 21 -9.16 -4.04 16.94
CA PRO A 21 -10.37 -3.45 17.49
C PRO A 21 -10.33 -1.91 17.48
N THR A 22 -9.16 -1.30 17.34
CA THR A 22 -9.02 0.15 17.33
C THR A 22 -9.32 0.72 15.93
N PRO A 23 -10.36 1.58 15.76
CA PRO A 23 -10.78 2.04 14.43
C PRO A 23 -9.67 2.70 13.62
N ILE A 24 -8.93 3.65 14.21
CA ILE A 24 -7.84 4.35 13.51
C ILE A 24 -6.74 3.39 13.05
N ARG A 25 -6.32 2.43 13.90
CA ARG A 25 -5.26 1.49 13.55
C ARG A 25 -5.71 0.50 12.47
N ALA A 26 -6.96 0.05 12.52
CA ALA A 26 -7.54 -0.80 11.49
C ALA A 26 -7.59 -0.05 10.14
N ALA A 27 -8.05 1.20 10.15
CA ALA A 27 -8.06 2.04 8.96
C ALA A 27 -6.65 2.31 8.42
N THR A 28 -5.67 2.60 9.27
CA THR A 28 -4.26 2.78 8.87
C THR A 28 -3.77 1.55 8.12
N PHE A 29 -3.87 0.36 8.71
CA PHE A 29 -3.27 -0.84 8.12
C PHE A 29 -4.04 -1.33 6.89
N ARG A 30 -5.38 -1.21 6.88
CA ARG A 30 -6.21 -1.52 5.72
C ARG A 30 -5.85 -0.61 4.53
N THR A 31 -5.73 0.69 4.78
CA THR A 31 -5.40 1.67 3.73
C THR A 31 -3.96 1.49 3.23
N MET A 32 -3.01 1.18 4.11
CA MET A 32 -1.64 0.83 3.72
C MET A 32 -1.59 -0.39 2.80
N ILE A 33 -2.36 -1.45 3.09
CA ILE A 33 -2.46 -2.65 2.23
C ILE A 33 -3.03 -2.26 0.87
N GLY A 34 -4.15 -1.52 0.85
CA GLY A 34 -4.77 -1.06 -0.40
C GLY A 34 -3.80 -0.24 -1.26
N LEU A 35 -3.09 0.71 -0.67
CA LEU A 35 -2.10 1.53 -1.38
C LEU A 35 -0.95 0.68 -1.94
N LEU A 36 -0.43 -0.27 -1.16
CA LEU A 36 0.65 -1.18 -1.62
C LEU A 36 0.22 -2.04 -2.81
N VAL A 37 -1.02 -2.55 -2.78
CA VAL A 37 -1.58 -3.36 -3.86
C VAL A 37 -1.81 -2.51 -5.11
N ALA A 38 -2.39 -1.31 -4.95
CA ALA A 38 -2.76 -0.45 -6.07
C ALA A 38 -1.55 0.18 -6.79
N THR A 39 -0.43 0.39 -6.10
CA THR A 39 0.72 1.14 -6.64
C THR A 39 2.00 0.32 -6.77
N GLY A 40 2.08 -0.85 -6.15
CA GLY A 40 3.31 -1.63 -6.07
C GLY A 40 4.47 -0.89 -5.37
N MET A 41 4.19 0.17 -4.60
CA MET A 41 5.19 0.90 -3.83
C MET A 41 5.92 0.00 -2.83
N ARG A 42 7.12 0.40 -2.40
CA ARG A 42 7.78 -0.29 -1.29
C ARG A 42 7.07 0.06 0.01
N VAL A 43 6.89 -0.94 0.87
CA VAL A 43 6.36 -0.75 2.24
C VAL A 43 7.07 0.34 3.03
N GLY A 44 8.40 0.48 2.90
CA GLY A 44 9.14 1.56 3.53
C GLY A 44 8.83 2.95 2.98
N GLU A 45 8.44 3.07 1.71
CA GLU A 45 7.99 4.34 1.11
C GLU A 45 6.61 4.69 1.66
N VAL A 46 5.68 3.72 1.70
CA VAL A 46 4.33 3.90 2.26
C VAL A 46 4.38 4.31 3.73
N ILE A 47 5.20 3.65 4.56
CA ILE A 47 5.35 3.99 5.99
C ILE A 47 5.86 5.42 6.21
N ARG A 48 6.74 5.91 5.33
CA ARG A 48 7.35 7.24 5.44
C ARG A 48 6.54 8.34 4.74
N LEU A 49 5.39 8.01 4.16
CA LEU A 49 4.58 8.97 3.43
C LEU A 49 4.21 10.15 4.33
N GLY A 50 4.47 11.36 3.86
CA GLY A 50 4.08 12.60 4.52
C GLY A 50 2.70 13.08 4.08
N ILE A 51 2.07 13.94 4.88
CA ILE A 51 0.77 14.54 4.55
C ILE A 51 0.88 15.41 3.28
N SER A 52 2.00 16.11 3.11
CA SER A 52 2.30 16.96 1.96
C SER A 52 2.77 16.20 0.71
N ASP A 53 2.80 14.87 0.75
CA ASP A 53 3.23 14.04 -0.37
C ASP A 53 2.07 13.62 -1.28
N ILE A 54 0.84 13.99 -0.93
CA ILE A 54 -0.35 13.70 -1.73
C ILE A 54 -0.87 15.01 -2.34
N ASP A 55 -0.84 15.07 -3.67
CA ASP A 55 -1.57 16.06 -4.44
C ASP A 55 -2.99 15.55 -4.69
N TRP A 56 -3.95 16.12 -3.96
CA TRP A 56 -5.36 15.73 -4.04
C TRP A 56 -6.05 16.24 -5.31
N SER A 57 -5.56 17.34 -5.88
CA SER A 57 -6.12 17.92 -7.13
C SER A 57 -5.83 17.02 -8.32
N ASP A 58 -4.58 16.58 -8.43
CA ASP A 58 -4.12 15.81 -9.59
C ASP A 58 -4.16 14.29 -9.33
N GLY A 59 -4.45 13.86 -8.09
CA GLY A 59 -4.46 12.45 -7.72
C GLY A 59 -3.07 11.82 -7.80
N VAL A 60 -2.04 12.58 -7.43
CA VAL A 60 -0.63 12.16 -7.57
C VAL A 60 0.03 12.04 -6.20
N LEU A 61 0.75 10.94 -5.99
CA LEU A 61 1.58 10.74 -4.82
C LEU A 61 3.05 11.00 -5.16
N VAL A 62 3.70 11.90 -4.43
CA VAL A 62 5.12 12.24 -4.55
C VAL A 62 5.94 11.35 -3.63
N VAL A 63 6.58 10.31 -4.17
CA VAL A 63 7.47 9.45 -3.39
C VAL A 63 8.83 10.11 -3.24
N ARG A 64 9.06 10.75 -2.09
CA ARG A 64 10.33 11.36 -1.74
C ARG A 64 11.36 10.31 -1.31
N SER A 65 12.59 10.44 -1.78
CA SER A 65 13.74 9.62 -1.35
C SER A 65 13.62 8.11 -1.65
N SER A 66 13.48 7.74 -2.92
CA SER A 66 13.83 6.37 -3.33
C SER A 66 15.36 6.16 -3.21
N LYS A 67 15.82 4.90 -3.27
CA LYS A 67 17.25 4.57 -3.44
C LYS A 67 17.80 5.50 -4.53
N PHE A 68 18.92 6.19 -4.27
CA PHE A 68 19.56 7.21 -5.14
C PHE A 68 19.00 8.65 -5.14
N LYS A 69 18.21 9.09 -4.14
CA LYS A 69 17.72 10.49 -4.00
C LYS A 69 16.86 11.00 -5.17
N LYS A 70 16.31 10.11 -5.98
CA LYS A 70 15.34 10.50 -7.01
C LYS A 70 13.94 10.50 -6.38
N SER A 71 13.19 11.57 -6.61
CA SER A 71 11.76 11.60 -6.35
C SER A 71 11.03 11.10 -7.59
N ARG A 72 9.85 10.50 -7.40
CA ARG A 72 8.97 10.13 -8.49
C ARG A 72 7.52 10.45 -8.14
N GLU A 73 6.74 10.70 -9.17
CA GLU A 73 5.30 10.85 -9.08
C GLU A 73 4.63 9.51 -9.39
N VAL A 74 3.65 9.16 -8.57
CA VAL A 74 2.86 7.94 -8.67
C VAL A 74 1.41 8.38 -8.83
N PRO A 75 0.90 8.44 -10.08
CA PRO A 75 -0.52 8.64 -10.33
C PRO A 75 -1.36 7.57 -9.63
N LEU A 76 -2.46 8.00 -9.04
CA LEU A 76 -3.39 7.16 -8.30
C LEU A 76 -4.72 7.07 -9.05
N ASP A 77 -5.34 5.90 -9.00
CA ASP A 77 -6.72 5.74 -9.44
C ASP A 77 -7.67 6.55 -8.53
N PRO A 78 -8.75 7.15 -9.07
CA PRO A 78 -9.73 7.89 -8.27
C PRO A 78 -10.24 7.13 -7.04
N SER A 79 -10.43 5.81 -7.11
CA SER A 79 -10.87 5.01 -5.96
C SER A 79 -9.82 4.95 -4.85
N VAL A 80 -8.53 5.03 -5.22
CA VAL A 80 -7.42 5.07 -4.25
C VAL A 80 -7.36 6.44 -3.60
N VAL A 81 -7.55 7.52 -4.36
CA VAL A 81 -7.62 8.89 -3.83
C VAL A 81 -8.76 9.01 -2.82
N GLU A 82 -9.95 8.50 -3.16
CA GLU A 82 -11.11 8.46 -2.27
C GLU A 82 -10.79 7.69 -0.97
N ALA A 83 -10.22 6.49 -1.08
CA ALA A 83 -9.86 5.68 0.09
C ALA A 83 -8.82 6.37 1.00
N LEU A 84 -7.83 7.06 0.40
CA LEU A 84 -6.86 7.85 1.15
C LEU A 84 -7.51 9.06 1.83
N GLY A 85 -8.48 9.70 1.18
CA GLY A 85 -9.24 10.84 1.71
C GLY A 85 -10.05 10.44 2.93
N LEU A 86 -10.82 9.35 2.84
CA LEU A 86 -11.59 8.81 3.97
C LEU A 86 -10.70 8.46 5.17
N TYR A 87 -9.53 7.88 4.91
CA TYR A 87 -8.55 7.62 5.96
C TYR A 87 -8.00 8.93 6.56
N ALA A 88 -7.70 9.93 5.73
CA ALA A 88 -7.19 11.23 6.18
C ALA A 88 -8.20 11.96 7.09
N GLU A 89 -9.49 11.92 6.75
CA GLU A 89 -10.56 12.46 7.59
C GLU A 89 -10.62 11.78 8.96
N LEU A 90 -10.63 10.45 8.99
CA LEU A 90 -10.64 9.68 10.24
C LEU A 90 -9.39 9.96 11.08
N ARG A 91 -8.22 10.02 10.45
CA ARG A 91 -6.96 10.36 11.12
C ARG A 91 -7.05 11.72 11.79
N ASP A 92 -7.52 12.73 11.06
CA ASP A 92 -7.56 14.12 11.54
C ASP A 92 -8.60 14.33 12.65
N GLN A 93 -9.61 13.45 12.74
CA GLN A 93 -10.55 13.40 13.87
C GLN A 93 -9.93 12.74 15.12
N CYS A 94 -9.06 11.75 14.92
CA CYS A 94 -8.50 10.93 16.01
C CYS A 94 -7.17 11.49 16.56
N VAL A 95 -6.42 12.24 15.75
CA VAL A 95 -5.06 12.69 16.07
C VAL A 95 -4.95 14.18 15.79
N SER A 96 -4.51 14.97 16.78
CA SER A 96 -4.24 16.39 16.60
C SER A 96 -3.19 16.59 15.50
N ARG A 97 -3.50 17.44 14.50
CA ARG A 97 -2.60 17.83 13.40
C ARG A 97 -1.25 18.38 13.88
N SER A 98 -1.17 18.87 15.12
CA SER A 98 0.09 19.34 15.73
C SER A 98 1.11 18.24 16.02
N ARG A 99 0.75 16.95 15.93
CA ARG A 99 1.60 15.82 16.36
C ARG A 99 2.45 15.16 15.28
N GLY A 100 2.40 15.61 14.02
CA GLY A 100 3.37 15.14 13.03
C GLY A 100 3.01 15.41 11.57
N SER A 101 4.02 15.30 10.71
CA SER A 101 3.91 15.44 9.25
C SER A 101 3.65 14.10 8.52
N THR A 102 3.49 12.99 9.24
CA THR A 102 3.30 11.65 8.65
C THR A 102 1.85 11.39 8.29
N PHE A 103 1.64 10.70 7.17
CA PHE A 103 0.31 10.37 6.68
C PHE A 103 -0.29 9.16 7.42
N PHE A 104 0.49 8.07 7.58
CA PHE A 104 0.06 6.85 8.26
C PHE A 104 0.46 6.82 9.73
N VAL A 105 -0.52 6.73 10.63
CA VAL A 105 -0.31 6.86 12.08
C VAL A 105 -0.66 5.59 12.86
N SER A 106 0.02 5.42 13.99
CA SER A 106 -0.36 4.50 15.06
C SER A 106 -1.57 5.02 15.85
N THR A 107 -2.07 4.21 16.78
CA THR A 107 -3.18 4.59 17.68
C THR A 107 -2.92 5.89 18.47
N ILE A 108 -1.65 6.23 18.73
CA ILE A 108 -1.27 7.41 19.52
C ILE A 108 -0.82 8.59 18.64
N GLY A 109 -0.93 8.47 17.31
CA GLY A 109 -0.56 9.53 16.37
C GLY A 109 0.91 9.57 15.94
N THR A 110 1.70 8.56 16.32
CA THR A 110 3.12 8.44 15.89
C THR A 110 3.22 7.71 14.55
N PRO A 111 4.33 7.84 13.79
CA PRO A 111 4.53 7.06 12.57
C PRO A 111 4.44 5.55 12.80
N VAL A 112 3.91 4.83 11.81
CA VAL A 112 3.85 3.36 11.85
C VAL A 112 5.26 2.76 11.86
N ILE A 113 5.47 1.76 12.72
CA ILE A 113 6.74 1.04 12.80
C ILE A 113 6.67 -0.20 11.89
N TYR A 114 7.70 -0.41 11.06
CA TYR A 114 7.76 -1.52 10.11
C TYR A 114 7.61 -2.90 10.76
N SER A 115 8.26 -3.13 11.90
CA SER A 115 8.17 -4.42 12.62
C SER A 115 6.77 -4.69 13.16
N ASP A 116 6.04 -3.65 13.59
CA ASP A 116 4.65 -3.77 14.04
C ASP A 116 3.72 -4.13 12.88
N PHE A 117 3.83 -3.41 11.76
CA PHE A 117 3.07 -3.75 10.55
C PHE A 117 3.42 -5.15 10.03
N GLY A 118 4.70 -5.54 10.08
CA GLY A 118 5.15 -6.89 9.71
C GLY A 118 4.63 -7.99 10.63
N LEU A 119 4.53 -7.74 11.94
CA LEU A 119 3.94 -8.68 12.90
C LEU A 119 2.44 -8.83 12.67
N PHE A 120 1.74 -7.70 12.49
CA PHE A 120 0.33 -7.69 12.15
C PHE A 120 0.07 -8.47 10.85
N PHE A 121 0.84 -8.21 9.80
CA PHE A 121 0.66 -8.86 8.50
C PHE A 121 0.78 -10.38 8.60
N ARG A 122 1.70 -10.90 9.43
CA ARG A 122 1.80 -12.34 9.67
C ARG A 122 0.54 -12.92 10.35
N ARG A 123 -0.04 -12.19 11.30
CA ARG A 123 -1.31 -12.60 11.94
C ARG A 123 -2.47 -12.56 10.93
N LEU A 124 -2.46 -11.55 10.07
CA LEU A 124 -3.46 -11.38 9.01
C LEU A 124 -3.46 -12.57 8.05
N LEU A 125 -2.29 -13.02 7.59
CA LEU A 125 -2.17 -14.21 6.73
C LEU A 125 -2.71 -15.48 7.40
N VAL A 126 -2.49 -15.64 8.71
CA VAL A 126 -3.00 -16.80 9.46
C VAL A 126 -4.52 -16.73 9.57
N ALA A 127 -5.08 -15.55 9.87
CA ALA A 127 -6.51 -15.36 10.04
C ALA A 127 -7.28 -15.52 8.71
N SER A 128 -6.76 -14.98 7.61
CA SER A 128 -7.42 -15.05 6.30
C SER A 128 -7.20 -16.37 5.58
N GLY A 129 -6.22 -17.19 6.00
CA GLY A 129 -5.82 -18.41 5.30
C GLY A 129 -5.08 -18.17 3.98
N VAL A 130 -4.82 -16.92 3.62
CA VAL A 130 -4.16 -16.56 2.35
C VAL A 130 -2.77 -17.17 2.27
N GLY A 131 -2.54 -17.94 1.21
CA GLY A 131 -1.28 -18.64 0.98
C GLY A 131 -1.03 -19.83 1.91
N ALA A 132 -2.02 -20.34 2.64
CA ALA A 132 -1.87 -21.53 3.49
C ALA A 132 -1.43 -22.77 2.68
N CYS A 133 -1.93 -22.92 1.45
CA CYS A 133 -1.56 -24.01 0.54
C CYS A 133 -0.35 -23.66 -0.37
N SER A 134 0.24 -22.47 -0.21
CA SER A 134 1.36 -22.05 -1.05
C SER A 134 2.68 -22.65 -0.55
N PRO A 135 3.56 -23.14 -1.45
CA PRO A 135 4.90 -23.61 -1.07
C PRO A 135 5.79 -22.47 -0.55
N ARG A 136 5.42 -21.21 -0.80
CA ARG A 136 6.13 -20.02 -0.33
C ARG A 136 5.19 -19.16 0.49
N ARG A 137 5.58 -18.86 1.73
CA ARG A 137 4.82 -17.96 2.61
C ARG A 137 4.72 -16.57 1.97
N PRO A 138 3.50 -15.99 1.84
CA PRO A 138 3.33 -14.65 1.31
C PRO A 138 4.03 -13.60 2.19
N ARG A 139 4.56 -12.54 1.56
CA ARG A 139 5.25 -11.43 2.24
C ARG A 139 4.67 -10.10 1.79
N ILE A 140 4.88 -9.05 2.57
CA ILE A 140 4.37 -7.70 2.24
C ILE A 140 4.94 -7.24 0.88
N HIS A 141 6.22 -7.46 0.63
CA HIS A 141 6.83 -7.04 -0.65
C HIS A 141 6.36 -7.89 -1.84
N ASP A 142 5.68 -9.01 -1.61
CA ASP A 142 5.09 -9.78 -2.69
C ASP A 142 3.87 -9.03 -3.29
N PHE A 143 3.27 -8.03 -2.60
CA PHE A 143 2.29 -7.12 -3.22
C PHE A 143 2.89 -6.35 -4.39
N ARG A 144 4.09 -5.79 -4.19
CA ARG A 144 4.85 -5.14 -5.26
C ARG A 144 5.13 -6.09 -6.43
N HIS A 145 5.51 -7.33 -6.12
CA HIS A 145 5.75 -8.31 -7.16
C HIS A 145 4.46 -8.64 -7.93
N SER A 146 3.34 -8.79 -7.21
CA SER A 146 2.02 -9.05 -7.80
C SER A 146 1.58 -7.91 -8.70
N PHE A 147 1.77 -6.65 -8.28
CA PHE A 147 1.51 -5.48 -9.12
C PHE A 147 2.29 -5.54 -10.44
N ALA A 148 3.61 -5.78 -10.38
CA ALA A 148 4.42 -5.92 -11.59
C ALA A 148 3.92 -7.06 -12.49
N VAL A 149 3.66 -8.25 -11.92
CA VAL A 149 3.19 -9.40 -12.70
C VAL A 149 1.83 -9.12 -13.34
N HIS A 150 0.88 -8.55 -12.60
CA HIS A 150 -0.45 -8.23 -13.12
C HIS A 150 -0.40 -7.17 -14.22
N THR A 151 0.41 -6.14 -14.07
CA THR A 151 0.60 -5.12 -15.11
C THR A 151 1.19 -5.72 -16.38
N LEU A 152 2.23 -6.55 -16.26
CA LEU A 152 2.84 -7.22 -17.42
C LEU A 152 1.85 -8.16 -18.11
N VAL A 153 1.12 -8.97 -17.34
CA VAL A 153 0.10 -9.88 -17.88
C VAL A 153 -1.02 -9.10 -18.58
N ALA A 154 -1.44 -7.96 -18.04
CA ALA A 154 -2.44 -7.10 -18.66
C ALA A 154 -1.94 -6.57 -20.02
N TRP A 155 -0.72 -6.04 -20.08
CA TRP A 155 -0.11 -5.55 -21.32
C TRP A 155 0.03 -6.63 -22.39
N TYR A 156 0.43 -7.85 -22.01
CA TYR A 156 0.46 -8.97 -22.95
C TYR A 156 -0.92 -9.34 -23.48
N ARG A 157 -1.97 -9.26 -22.65
CA ARG A 157 -3.34 -9.54 -23.06
C ARG A 157 -3.94 -8.48 -23.98
N THR A 158 -3.55 -7.22 -23.80
CA THR A 158 -4.02 -6.09 -24.62
C THR A 158 -3.15 -5.84 -25.86
N GLY A 159 -2.05 -6.59 -26.03
CA GLY A 159 -1.17 -6.48 -27.20
C GLY A 159 -0.25 -5.26 -27.18
N GLU A 160 0.04 -4.72 -25.99
CA GLU A 160 0.94 -3.57 -25.82
C GLU A 160 2.41 -3.95 -26.03
N ASP A 161 3.25 -2.98 -26.41
CA ASP A 161 4.71 -3.18 -26.48
C ASP A 161 5.31 -3.16 -25.07
N VAL A 162 5.38 -4.36 -24.46
CA VAL A 162 5.96 -4.56 -23.13
C VAL A 162 7.41 -4.07 -23.06
N GLY A 163 8.20 -4.21 -24.14
CA GLY A 163 9.58 -3.76 -24.18
C GLY A 163 9.70 -2.24 -24.03
N ALA A 164 8.83 -1.50 -24.72
CA ALA A 164 8.76 -0.04 -24.63
C ALA A 164 8.18 0.47 -23.30
N LEU A 165 7.25 -0.28 -22.68
CA LEU A 165 6.58 0.13 -21.45
C LEU A 165 7.33 -0.27 -20.17
N LEU A 166 8.19 -1.29 -20.22
CA LEU A 166 8.91 -1.79 -19.04
C LEU A 166 9.74 -0.71 -18.32
N PRO A 167 10.47 0.21 -19.00
CA PRO A 167 11.17 1.31 -18.33
C PRO A 167 10.23 2.26 -17.57
N ARG A 168 8.99 2.46 -18.06
CA ARG A 168 7.98 3.29 -17.38
C ARG A 168 7.52 2.61 -16.09
N LEU A 169 7.21 1.31 -16.14
CA LEU A 169 6.83 0.54 -14.95
C LEU A 169 7.96 0.51 -13.91
N SER A 170 9.20 0.30 -14.35
CA SER A 170 10.37 0.34 -13.47
C SER A 170 10.49 1.71 -12.79
N THR A 171 10.22 2.80 -13.51
CA THR A 171 10.27 4.16 -12.95
C THR A 171 9.13 4.38 -11.97
N TYR A 172 7.89 3.99 -12.33
CA TYR A 172 6.69 4.11 -11.48
C TYR A 172 6.83 3.35 -10.16
N MET A 173 7.38 2.14 -10.21
CA MET A 173 7.59 1.34 -9.02
C MET A 173 8.86 1.78 -8.26
N GLY A 174 9.82 2.41 -8.93
CA GLY A 174 11.10 2.88 -8.38
C GLY A 174 12.12 1.79 -8.15
#